data_AF-A0A9D4TJY1-F1
#
_entry.id   AF-A0A9D4TJY1-F1
#
_cell.length_a   1.000
_cell.length_b   1.000
_cell.length_c   1.000
_cell.angle_alpha   90.00
_cell.angle_beta   90.00
_cell.angle_gamma   90.00
#
_symmetry.space_group_name_H-M   'P 1'
#
loop_
_entity.id
_entity.type
_entity.pdbx_description
1 polymer ?
#
loop_
_entity_poly.entity_id
_entity_poly.type
_entity_poly.pdbx_seq_one_letter_code
_entity_poly.pdbx_strand_id
1 'polypeptide(L)'
;MPSTPAARSPSVAVQVQPLLPLAATPASPGPRHAPLHRQPQRKRVRRLLLLALVAFLLGNACRAWLQKRPGDHQPSSQGLEQAGKAADSAIDAARDSAAALGSAAGAVKHTATAAGQAAGAALNVAGPAATKAAQAVSATAKGAANTAADAFTGSQAADETATTDSKSQAKRPAREVLPFPEVAAASSDTCAQALSLPKVALLFLTYGELRHEAAWTRWLESAAGMLPAHTAQAAVCEEGRDYEALRRACAAEVPGSSGGSSIIERQHLFSVYVHAPPNVTGYPSGSLWEGHLVTHRVLTSWGDISLVEAARSLLWEAYKDPLNQRFVLLSESDIPLYDPLTFHQQLTAEGKSRVNACAHGAMSEWRWSHEMETEHLKAIHWRKSGQFFGLTRAHAEVVLRDEEVLAAFQQHCWSAWEPRRKAWRDCFPDEHYIPTLLAVHGLEGEAECGSWGVAAQDWSKGGAHPKEYSPDKVSPTLVHSVRDPARCNGSAAYEDAQRVFVGAAAVLGVDRQAACKQVQAAASSSAYAHPLPGTCPLTARKFPADTVAAVQQLFDTACSPQSDSQDLSAGAVSTPSHLLSAAYCQRAAPPAASEQQ
;
A
#
# COMPACT_ATOMS: atom_id res chain seq x y z
N MET A 1 -51.23 0.19 40.46
CA MET A 1 -52.41 0.33 39.59
C MET A 1 -52.76 1.81 39.50
N PRO A 2 -53.18 2.35 38.34
CA PRO A 2 -52.65 2.10 37.01
C PRO A 2 -52.47 3.39 36.16
N SER A 3 -51.77 3.21 35.02
CA SER A 3 -52.07 3.73 33.66
C SER A 3 -52.00 5.24 33.33
N THR A 4 -51.02 5.54 32.47
CA THR A 4 -50.99 6.45 31.29
C THR A 4 -52.36 6.67 30.59
N PRO A 5 -52.60 7.77 29.81
CA PRO A 5 -51.88 7.95 28.53
C PRO A 5 -51.66 9.37 27.98
N ALA A 6 -50.84 9.33 26.92
CA ALA A 6 -50.42 10.33 25.96
C ALA A 6 -51.50 11.24 25.35
N ALA A 7 -51.13 12.50 25.11
CA ALA A 7 -51.78 13.37 24.14
C ALA A 7 -50.95 13.40 22.84
N ARG A 8 -51.62 13.01 21.74
CA ARG A 8 -51.13 13.02 20.36
C ARG A 8 -51.10 14.46 19.81
N SER A 9 -49.99 14.86 19.22
CA SER A 9 -49.92 15.99 18.28
C SER A 9 -50.23 15.52 16.86
N PRO A 10 -50.87 16.33 16.01
CA PRO A 10 -51.39 15.91 14.72
C PRO A 10 -50.30 15.77 13.65
N SER A 11 -50.34 14.67 12.90
CA SER A 11 -49.59 14.47 11.66
C SER A 11 -50.04 15.48 10.60
N VAL A 12 -49.12 16.33 10.15
CA VAL A 12 -49.25 17.06 8.89
C VAL A 12 -48.87 16.09 7.77
N ALA A 13 -49.86 15.67 7.00
CA ALA A 13 -49.67 14.91 5.77
C ALA A 13 -49.10 15.85 4.69
N VAL A 14 -47.83 15.66 4.31
CA VAL A 14 -47.26 16.28 3.12
C VAL A 14 -47.65 15.41 1.92
N GLN A 15 -48.59 15.90 1.12
CA GLN A 15 -48.89 15.37 -0.20
C GLN A 15 -47.67 15.60 -1.12
N VAL A 16 -46.99 14.53 -1.50
CA VAL A 16 -46.00 14.55 -2.59
C VAL A 16 -46.73 14.22 -3.89
N GLN A 17 -46.82 15.20 -4.78
CA GLN A 17 -47.29 15.01 -6.15
C GLN A 17 -46.23 14.26 -6.98
N PRO A 18 -46.61 13.31 -7.84
CA PRO A 18 -45.68 12.68 -8.77
C PRO A 18 -45.46 13.58 -10.00
N LEU A 19 -44.20 13.97 -10.23
CA LEU A 19 -43.79 14.62 -11.48
C LEU A 19 -43.71 13.57 -12.60
N LEU A 20 -44.61 13.70 -13.58
CA LEU A 20 -44.60 12.97 -14.84
C LEU A 20 -43.51 13.52 -15.79
N PRO A 21 -42.96 12.67 -16.68
CA PRO A 21 -41.82 12.99 -17.54
C PRO A 21 -42.23 13.81 -18.77
N LEU A 22 -41.40 14.79 -19.12
CA LEU A 22 -41.47 15.53 -20.38
C LEU A 22 -41.18 14.60 -21.56
N ALA A 23 -42.14 14.52 -22.47
CA ALA A 23 -42.06 13.79 -23.74
C ALA A 23 -41.10 14.51 -24.71
N ALA A 24 -40.11 13.78 -25.22
CA ALA A 24 -39.30 14.17 -26.38
C ALA A 24 -39.83 13.49 -27.65
N THR A 25 -39.94 14.27 -28.72
CA THR A 25 -40.40 13.89 -30.07
C THR A 25 -39.48 12.86 -30.76
N PRO A 26 -39.99 12.06 -31.73
CA PRO A 26 -39.25 10.96 -32.32
C PRO A 26 -38.27 11.42 -33.42
N ALA A 27 -37.00 11.01 -33.31
CA ALA A 27 -36.01 11.13 -34.38
C ALA A 27 -35.81 9.76 -35.07
N SER A 28 -35.81 9.78 -36.40
CA SER A 28 -35.65 8.63 -37.32
C SER A 28 -34.37 7.78 -37.09
N PRO A 29 -34.36 6.50 -37.51
CA PRO A 29 -33.26 5.59 -37.23
C PRO A 29 -32.08 5.80 -38.20
N GLY A 30 -30.94 6.23 -37.67
CA GLY A 30 -29.64 6.16 -38.35
C GLY A 30 -29.00 4.77 -38.26
N PRO A 31 -28.06 4.42 -39.16
CA PRO A 31 -27.55 3.06 -39.32
C PRO A 31 -26.66 2.64 -38.14
N ARG A 32 -26.86 1.41 -37.66
CA ARG A 32 -26.03 0.79 -36.61
C ARG A 32 -24.63 0.50 -37.15
N HIS A 33 -23.59 1.14 -36.60
CA HIS A 33 -22.22 0.67 -36.73
C HIS A 33 -21.94 -0.42 -35.71
N ALA A 34 -21.66 -1.63 -36.19
CA ALA A 34 -21.13 -2.73 -35.39
C ALA A 34 -19.69 -2.42 -34.92
N PRO A 35 -19.29 -2.79 -33.69
CA PRO A 35 -17.91 -2.62 -33.26
C PRO A 35 -17.01 -3.64 -33.97
N LEU A 36 -16.12 -3.14 -34.83
CA LEU A 36 -15.06 -3.91 -35.50
C LEU A 36 -14.12 -4.58 -34.48
N HIS A 37 -13.95 -5.90 -34.65
CA HIS A 37 -13.02 -6.77 -33.93
C HIS A 37 -11.57 -6.21 -33.89
N ARG A 38 -11.16 -5.60 -32.78
CA ARG A 38 -9.74 -5.28 -32.46
C ARG A 38 -9.09 -6.22 -31.42
N GLN A 39 -9.86 -7.10 -30.76
CA GLN A 39 -9.32 -8.06 -29.78
C GLN A 39 -8.45 -9.20 -30.35
N PRO A 40 -8.73 -9.82 -31.51
CA PRO A 40 -7.98 -11.01 -31.94
C PRO A 40 -6.54 -10.68 -32.37
N GLN A 41 -6.27 -9.46 -32.83
CA GLN A 41 -4.91 -9.04 -33.21
C GLN A 41 -4.01 -8.79 -32.00
N ARG A 42 -4.53 -8.20 -30.90
CA ARG A 42 -3.76 -8.00 -29.66
C ARG A 42 -3.38 -9.33 -28.99
N LYS A 43 -4.25 -10.34 -29.05
CA LYS A 43 -3.97 -11.71 -28.55
C LYS A 43 -2.91 -12.41 -29.40
N ARG A 44 -2.90 -12.22 -30.71
CA ARG A 44 -1.88 -12.78 -31.63
C ARG A 44 -0.51 -12.12 -31.42
N VAL A 45 -0.46 -10.80 -31.27
CA VAL A 45 0.80 -10.06 -30.99
C VAL A 45 1.38 -10.46 -29.62
N ARG A 46 0.54 -10.58 -28.57
CA ARG A 46 1.01 -11.09 -27.26
C ARG A 46 1.55 -12.52 -27.32
N ARG A 47 0.92 -13.41 -28.10
CA ARG A 47 1.43 -14.78 -28.30
C ARG A 47 2.76 -14.82 -29.05
N LEU A 48 2.93 -13.98 -30.07
CA LEU A 48 4.18 -13.88 -30.82
C LEU A 48 5.32 -13.32 -29.96
N LEU A 49 5.06 -12.32 -29.13
CA LEU A 49 6.04 -11.77 -28.18
C LEU A 49 6.41 -12.80 -27.09
N LEU A 50 5.45 -13.58 -26.59
CA LEU A 50 5.74 -14.66 -25.64
C LEU A 50 6.60 -15.77 -26.27
N LEU A 51 6.30 -16.15 -27.51
CA LEU A 51 7.07 -17.16 -28.23
C LEU A 51 8.50 -16.69 -28.52
N ALA A 52 8.68 -15.41 -28.87
CA ALA A 52 10.00 -14.81 -29.06
C ALA A 52 10.80 -14.76 -27.73
N LEU A 53 10.16 -14.44 -26.61
CA LEU A 53 10.78 -14.44 -25.29
C LEU A 53 11.20 -15.85 -24.86
N VAL A 54 10.34 -16.85 -25.09
CA VAL A 54 10.64 -18.26 -24.80
C VAL A 54 11.80 -18.75 -25.68
N ALA A 55 11.82 -18.40 -26.96
CA ALA A 55 12.95 -18.73 -27.85
C ALA A 55 14.26 -18.09 -27.40
N PHE A 56 14.22 -16.83 -26.96
CA PHE A 56 15.38 -16.11 -26.41
C PHE A 56 15.92 -16.76 -25.13
N LEU A 57 15.03 -17.12 -24.21
CA LEU A 57 15.41 -17.79 -22.96
C LEU A 57 15.96 -19.20 -23.20
N LEU A 58 15.36 -19.97 -24.10
CA LEU A 58 15.86 -21.29 -24.50
C LEU A 58 17.21 -21.21 -25.21
N GLY A 59 17.42 -20.21 -26.07
CA GLY A 59 18.70 -19.95 -26.72
C GLY A 59 19.82 -19.59 -25.73
N ASN A 60 19.52 -18.78 -24.72
CA ASN A 60 20.47 -18.42 -23.68
C ASN A 60 20.73 -19.57 -22.70
N ALA A 61 19.72 -20.36 -22.36
CA ALA A 61 19.89 -21.58 -21.57
C ALA A 61 20.74 -22.62 -22.33
N CYS A 62 20.55 -22.76 -23.64
CA CYS A 62 21.36 -23.66 -24.47
C CYS A 62 22.82 -23.18 -24.58
N ARG A 63 23.07 -21.87 -24.73
CA ARG A 63 24.43 -21.29 -24.69
C ARG A 63 25.10 -21.51 -23.33
N ALA A 64 24.40 -21.25 -22.23
CA ALA A 64 24.91 -21.45 -20.88
C ALA A 64 25.18 -22.94 -20.56
N TRP A 65 24.37 -23.84 -21.12
CA TRP A 65 24.55 -25.28 -20.99
C TRP A 65 25.74 -25.80 -21.79
N LEU A 66 25.94 -25.30 -23.01
CA LEU A 66 27.09 -25.65 -23.86
C LEU A 66 28.44 -25.13 -23.30
N GLN A 67 28.44 -24.00 -22.59
CA GLN A 67 29.63 -23.44 -21.94
C GLN A 67 30.09 -24.19 -20.67
N LYS A 68 29.25 -25.06 -20.09
CA LYS A 68 29.50 -25.73 -18.81
C LYS A 68 29.99 -27.19 -18.92
N ARG A 69 30.29 -27.71 -20.12
CA ARG A 69 30.80 -29.09 -20.27
C ARG A 69 32.33 -29.17 -20.24
N PRO A 70 32.92 -30.00 -19.35
CA PRO A 70 34.28 -30.47 -19.50
C PRO A 70 34.33 -31.73 -20.38
N GLY A 71 35.19 -31.73 -21.41
CA GLY A 71 35.76 -32.93 -22.03
C GLY A 71 34.95 -33.74 -23.05
N ASP A 72 35.61 -34.01 -24.18
CA ASP A 72 35.49 -35.08 -25.19
C ASP A 72 34.40 -35.11 -26.29
N HIS A 73 33.38 -34.27 -26.28
CA HIS A 73 32.60 -34.01 -27.50
C HIS A 73 32.23 -32.54 -27.64
N GLN A 74 33.20 -31.73 -28.05
CA GLN A 74 32.94 -30.39 -28.56
C GLN A 74 32.27 -30.50 -29.93
N PRO A 75 31.06 -29.95 -30.15
CA PRO A 75 30.54 -29.76 -31.50
C PRO A 75 31.52 -28.87 -32.28
N SER A 76 31.72 -29.16 -33.58
CA SER A 76 32.68 -28.42 -34.40
C SER A 76 32.42 -26.91 -34.30
N SER A 77 33.49 -26.12 -34.25
CA SER A 77 33.41 -24.65 -34.16
C SER A 77 32.49 -24.05 -35.23
N GLN A 78 32.43 -24.66 -36.42
CA GLN A 78 31.51 -24.31 -37.50
C GLN A 78 30.02 -24.55 -37.15
N GLY A 79 29.67 -25.61 -36.43
CA GLY A 79 28.29 -25.89 -36.04
C GLY A 79 27.74 -24.92 -34.98
N LEU A 80 28.60 -24.51 -34.03
CA LEU A 80 28.26 -23.48 -33.04
C LEU A 80 28.12 -22.10 -33.69
N GLU A 81 28.98 -21.79 -34.66
CA GLU A 81 28.94 -20.53 -35.41
C GLU A 81 27.68 -20.45 -36.32
N GLN A 82 27.29 -21.56 -36.95
CA GLN A 82 26.05 -21.65 -37.74
C GLN A 82 24.79 -21.53 -36.86
N ALA A 83 24.79 -22.15 -35.67
CA ALA A 83 23.68 -22.03 -34.71
C ALA A 83 23.56 -20.60 -34.15
N GLY A 84 24.69 -19.92 -33.89
CA GLY A 84 24.72 -18.51 -33.51
C GLY A 84 24.15 -17.60 -34.61
N LYS A 85 24.63 -17.76 -35.85
CA LYS A 85 24.13 -16.99 -37.01
C LYS A 85 22.63 -17.21 -37.27
N ALA A 86 22.13 -18.42 -37.06
CA ALA A 86 20.70 -18.72 -37.19
C ALA A 86 19.86 -18.08 -36.07
N ALA A 87 20.37 -18.04 -34.84
CA ALA A 87 19.71 -17.38 -33.72
C ALA A 87 19.68 -15.86 -33.89
N ASP A 88 20.78 -15.25 -34.34
CA ASP A 88 20.88 -13.82 -34.59
C ASP A 88 19.97 -13.40 -35.76
N SER A 89 19.92 -14.20 -36.85
CA SER A 89 18.98 -13.99 -37.96
C SER A 89 17.51 -14.07 -37.53
N ALA A 90 17.17 -14.94 -36.57
CA ALA A 90 15.82 -15.05 -36.04
C ALA A 90 15.44 -13.86 -35.14
N ILE A 91 16.41 -13.31 -34.41
CA ILE A 91 16.24 -12.09 -33.59
C ILE A 91 16.06 -10.87 -34.49
N ASP A 92 16.85 -10.74 -35.55
CA ASP A 92 16.74 -9.63 -36.51
C ASP A 92 15.42 -9.72 -37.29
N ALA A 93 15.00 -10.91 -37.73
CA ALA A 93 13.69 -11.09 -38.35
C ALA A 93 12.52 -10.74 -37.40
N ALA A 94 12.65 -11.00 -36.10
CA ALA A 94 11.66 -10.62 -35.10
C ALA A 94 11.64 -9.10 -34.85
N ARG A 95 12.82 -8.46 -34.86
CA ARG A 95 12.98 -7.01 -34.72
C ARG A 95 12.44 -6.27 -35.94
N ASP A 96 12.72 -6.75 -37.15
CA ASP A 96 12.19 -6.22 -38.41
C ASP A 96 10.67 -6.39 -38.51
N SER A 97 10.15 -7.53 -38.04
CA SER A 97 8.70 -7.76 -37.94
C SER A 97 8.03 -6.81 -36.94
N ALA A 98 8.69 -6.51 -35.82
CA ALA A 98 8.21 -5.54 -34.83
C ALA A 98 8.28 -4.09 -35.35
N ALA A 99 9.34 -3.74 -36.09
CA ALA A 99 9.50 -2.44 -36.74
C ALA A 99 8.48 -2.24 -37.88
N ALA A 100 8.24 -3.26 -38.70
CA ALA A 100 7.21 -3.25 -39.73
C ALA A 100 5.80 -3.11 -39.14
N LEU A 101 5.52 -3.75 -38.00
CA LEU A 101 4.26 -3.57 -37.25
C LEU A 101 4.14 -2.17 -36.62
N GLY A 102 5.26 -1.57 -36.19
CA GLY A 102 5.31 -0.19 -35.71
C GLY A 102 5.03 0.83 -36.82
N SER A 103 5.66 0.68 -37.99
CA SER A 103 5.42 1.53 -39.17
C SER A 103 4.01 1.35 -39.75
N ALA A 104 3.47 0.12 -39.75
CA ALA A 104 2.09 -0.15 -40.18
C ALA A 104 1.03 0.39 -39.21
N ALA A 105 1.34 0.54 -37.92
CA ALA A 105 0.47 1.21 -36.95
C ALA A 105 0.46 2.74 -37.13
N GLY A 106 1.55 3.32 -37.67
CA GLY A 106 1.66 4.75 -37.99
C GLY A 106 1.03 5.17 -39.32
N ALA A 107 0.82 4.23 -40.25
CA ALA A 107 0.35 4.55 -41.59
C ALA A 107 -0.72 3.58 -42.10
N VAL A 108 -1.99 3.73 -41.70
CA VAL A 108 -3.12 3.32 -42.56
C VAL A 108 -4.36 4.21 -42.34
N LYS A 109 -4.52 5.22 -43.21
CA LYS A 109 -5.80 5.49 -43.87
C LYS A 109 -5.75 4.74 -45.23
N HIS A 110 -6.66 3.78 -45.39
CA HIS A 110 -7.07 3.08 -46.62
C HIS A 110 -6.21 1.96 -47.26
N THR A 111 -6.97 0.93 -47.68
CA THR A 111 -6.71 -0.18 -48.63
C THR A 111 -6.14 -1.50 -48.07
N ALA A 112 -6.94 -2.57 -48.20
CA ALA A 112 -6.74 -3.89 -47.59
C ALA A 112 -6.60 -5.03 -48.64
N THR A 113 -6.13 -4.72 -49.85
CA THR A 113 -6.20 -5.68 -50.97
C THR A 113 -4.82 -6.10 -51.52
N ALA A 114 -3.72 -5.46 -51.12
CA ALA A 114 -2.37 -5.82 -51.58
C ALA A 114 -1.61 -6.80 -50.67
N ALA A 115 -1.97 -6.89 -49.38
CA ALA A 115 -1.26 -7.72 -48.40
C ALA A 115 -1.56 -9.24 -48.53
N GLY A 116 -2.64 -9.62 -49.22
CA GLY A 116 -3.07 -11.01 -49.36
C GLY A 116 -2.25 -11.82 -50.37
N GLN A 117 -1.63 -11.18 -51.36
CA GLN A 117 -0.95 -11.88 -52.45
C GLN A 117 0.53 -12.18 -52.14
N ALA A 118 1.17 -11.42 -51.25
CA ALA A 118 2.56 -11.69 -50.82
C ALA A 118 2.68 -12.86 -49.82
N ALA A 119 1.64 -13.11 -49.01
CA ALA A 119 1.65 -14.17 -47.99
C ALA A 119 1.49 -15.58 -48.57
N GLY A 120 0.87 -15.71 -49.76
CA GLY A 120 0.63 -17.00 -50.41
C GLY A 120 1.90 -17.64 -51.02
N ALA A 121 2.86 -16.84 -51.47
CA ALA A 121 4.08 -17.35 -52.12
C ALA A 121 5.11 -17.91 -51.11
N ALA A 122 5.14 -17.38 -49.88
CA ALA A 122 6.10 -17.80 -48.86
C ALA A 122 5.75 -19.15 -48.19
N LEU A 123 4.47 -19.57 -48.23
CA LEU A 123 4.00 -20.80 -47.58
C LEU A 123 4.27 -22.08 -48.38
N ASN A 124 4.48 -21.99 -49.70
CA ASN A 124 4.68 -23.17 -50.56
C ASN A 124 6.13 -23.69 -50.61
N VAL A 125 7.12 -22.95 -50.09
CA VAL A 125 8.54 -23.35 -50.15
C VAL A 125 9.04 -23.98 -48.84
N ALA A 126 8.35 -23.77 -47.70
CA ALA A 126 8.86 -24.16 -46.37
C ALA A 126 8.03 -25.25 -45.64
N GLY A 127 6.97 -25.79 -46.24
CA GLY A 127 6.07 -26.76 -45.60
C GLY A 127 6.67 -28.14 -45.26
N PRO A 128 7.48 -28.78 -46.12
CA PRO A 128 7.91 -30.16 -45.87
C PRO A 128 8.99 -30.32 -44.78
N ALA A 129 9.87 -29.32 -44.61
CA ALA A 129 10.96 -29.38 -43.62
C ALA A 129 10.50 -29.04 -42.20
N ALA A 130 9.55 -28.11 -42.04
CA ALA A 130 9.01 -27.70 -40.75
C ALA A 130 8.18 -28.81 -40.06
N THR A 131 7.54 -29.68 -40.85
CA THR A 131 6.66 -30.74 -40.32
C THR A 131 7.46 -31.89 -39.68
N LYS A 132 8.63 -32.24 -40.23
CA LYS A 132 9.54 -33.25 -39.64
C LYS A 132 10.23 -32.74 -38.37
N ALA A 133 10.60 -31.46 -38.32
CA ALA A 133 11.19 -30.84 -37.13
C ALA A 133 10.17 -30.72 -35.97
N ALA A 134 8.92 -30.37 -36.27
CA ALA A 134 7.85 -30.26 -35.28
C ALA A 134 7.47 -31.61 -34.63
N GLN A 135 7.51 -32.71 -35.39
CA GLN A 135 7.24 -34.05 -34.86
C GLN A 135 8.35 -34.57 -33.94
N ALA A 136 9.61 -34.28 -34.25
CA ALA A 136 10.74 -34.64 -33.39
C ALA A 136 10.77 -33.83 -32.08
N VAL A 137 10.45 -32.53 -32.14
CA VAL A 137 10.38 -31.65 -30.95
C VAL A 137 9.19 -32.00 -30.06
N SER A 138 8.05 -32.42 -30.62
CA SER A 138 6.87 -32.82 -29.82
C SER A 138 7.07 -34.10 -29.02
N ALA A 139 7.91 -35.04 -29.49
CA ALA A 139 8.21 -36.28 -28.77
C ALA A 139 9.15 -36.02 -27.57
N THR A 140 10.17 -35.18 -27.79
CA THR A 140 11.14 -34.80 -26.73
C THR A 140 10.53 -33.85 -25.71
N ALA A 141 9.63 -32.95 -26.12
CA ALA A 141 8.90 -32.05 -25.21
C ALA A 141 7.86 -32.78 -24.35
N LYS A 142 7.22 -33.85 -24.86
CA LYS A 142 6.36 -34.72 -24.04
C LYS A 142 7.15 -35.53 -23.02
N GLY A 143 8.35 -35.99 -23.38
CA GLY A 143 9.27 -36.65 -22.44
C GLY A 143 9.72 -35.71 -21.31
N ALA A 144 10.19 -34.50 -21.66
CA ALA A 144 10.68 -33.53 -20.69
C ALA A 144 9.58 -32.88 -19.83
N ALA A 145 8.36 -32.74 -20.35
CA ALA A 145 7.21 -32.26 -19.57
C ALA A 145 6.75 -33.29 -18.52
N ASN A 146 6.84 -34.59 -18.83
CA ASN A 146 6.52 -35.63 -17.86
C ASN A 146 7.61 -35.75 -16.78
N THR A 147 8.90 -35.62 -17.13
CA THR A 147 9.99 -35.63 -16.12
C THR A 147 10.02 -34.36 -15.26
N ALA A 148 9.60 -33.20 -15.80
CA ALA A 148 9.48 -31.96 -15.04
C ALA A 148 8.21 -31.90 -14.19
N ALA A 149 7.14 -32.60 -14.58
CA ALA A 149 5.96 -32.80 -13.74
C ALA A 149 6.29 -33.70 -12.54
N ASP A 150 7.02 -34.81 -12.77
CA ASP A 150 7.42 -35.74 -11.70
C ASP A 150 8.42 -35.14 -10.71
N ALA A 151 9.28 -34.20 -11.14
CA ALA A 151 10.21 -33.48 -10.27
C ALA A 151 9.54 -32.37 -9.42
N PHE A 152 8.34 -31.91 -9.79
CA PHE A 152 7.57 -30.91 -9.04
C PHE A 152 6.51 -31.53 -8.13
N THR A 153 6.26 -32.85 -8.25
CA THR A 153 5.35 -33.63 -7.37
C THR A 153 6.07 -34.50 -6.34
N GLY A 154 7.39 -34.39 -6.21
CA GLY A 154 8.20 -35.14 -5.25
C GLY A 154 8.28 -34.53 -3.84
N SER A 155 7.15 -34.27 -3.19
CA SER A 155 7.07 -34.25 -1.72
C SER A 155 5.62 -34.47 -1.27
N GLN A 156 5.20 -35.72 -1.35
CA GLN A 156 4.34 -36.44 -0.40
C GLN A 156 3.89 -37.74 -1.07
N ALA A 157 4.73 -38.77 -0.97
CA ALA A 157 4.29 -40.16 -1.09
C ALA A 157 4.22 -40.72 0.33
N ALA A 158 3.02 -40.74 0.90
CA ALA A 158 2.67 -41.63 1.99
C ALA A 158 1.27 -42.18 1.70
N ASP A 159 1.28 -43.42 1.22
CA ASP A 159 0.25 -44.45 1.30
C ASP A 159 -1.15 -44.17 0.70
N GLU A 160 -1.34 -44.56 -0.57
CA GLU A 160 -2.66 -44.80 -1.15
C GLU A 160 -3.04 -46.28 -0.97
N THR A 161 -3.89 -46.56 0.01
CA THR A 161 -4.88 -47.64 -0.09
C THR A 161 -6.26 -47.09 0.31
N ALA A 162 -6.98 -46.46 -0.62
CA ALA A 162 -8.43 -46.32 -0.50
C ALA A 162 -9.09 -46.05 -1.84
N THR A 163 -10.15 -46.82 -2.06
CA THR A 163 -11.08 -46.87 -3.18
C THR A 163 -11.77 -45.55 -3.50
N THR A 164 -12.17 -45.43 -4.78
CA THR A 164 -12.99 -44.41 -5.42
C THR A 164 -14.06 -43.75 -4.54
N ASP A 165 -13.92 -42.44 -4.28
CA ASP A 165 -15.05 -41.55 -4.03
C ASP A 165 -14.73 -40.07 -4.40
N SER A 166 -15.78 -39.32 -4.75
CA SER A 166 -15.79 -37.93 -5.28
C SER A 166 -14.71 -36.99 -4.72
N LYS A 167 -13.74 -36.55 -5.56
CA LYS A 167 -12.66 -35.62 -5.17
C LYS A 167 -13.20 -34.20 -4.87
N SER A 168 -13.33 -33.88 -3.59
CA SER A 168 -13.36 -32.51 -3.08
C SER A 168 -12.06 -31.79 -3.46
N GLN A 169 -12.13 -30.53 -3.93
CA GLN A 169 -10.94 -29.70 -4.06
C GLN A 169 -10.22 -29.63 -2.71
N ALA A 170 -8.95 -30.01 -2.68
CA ALA A 170 -8.17 -30.03 -1.44
C ALA A 170 -8.11 -28.60 -0.84
N LYS A 171 -8.62 -28.45 0.38
CA LYS A 171 -8.52 -27.20 1.14
C LYS A 171 -7.05 -26.89 1.41
N ARG A 172 -6.64 -25.63 1.32
CA ARG A 172 -5.33 -25.23 1.85
C ARG A 172 -5.30 -25.52 3.36
N PRO A 173 -4.18 -26.00 3.91
CA PRO A 173 -4.06 -26.16 5.35
C PRO A 173 -4.27 -24.80 6.02
N ALA A 174 -5.02 -24.79 7.12
CA ALA A 174 -5.10 -23.62 7.98
C ALA A 174 -3.70 -23.27 8.48
N ARG A 175 -3.39 -21.97 8.52
CA ARG A 175 -2.11 -21.48 9.05
C ARG A 175 -2.32 -21.04 10.50
N GLU A 176 -1.25 -21.00 11.27
CA GLU A 176 -1.27 -20.62 12.68
C GLU A 176 -1.90 -19.22 12.85
N VAL A 177 -2.79 -19.11 13.85
CA VAL A 177 -3.38 -17.84 14.28
C VAL A 177 -2.84 -17.53 15.66
N LEU A 178 -2.21 -16.36 15.81
CA LEU A 178 -1.70 -15.93 17.12
C LEU A 178 -2.88 -15.69 18.07
N PRO A 179 -2.78 -16.11 19.35
CA PRO A 179 -3.79 -15.77 20.35
C PRO A 179 -3.85 -14.25 20.53
N PHE A 180 -4.94 -13.73 21.10
CA PHE A 180 -5.04 -12.31 21.41
C PHE A 180 -3.86 -11.82 22.28
N PRO A 181 -3.22 -10.68 21.96
CA PRO A 181 -2.04 -10.22 22.70
C PRO A 181 -2.39 -9.81 24.13
N GLU A 182 -1.49 -10.11 25.07
CA GLU A 182 -1.53 -9.50 26.40
C GLU A 182 -1.15 -8.02 26.31
N VAL A 183 -2.09 -7.15 26.69
CA VAL A 183 -1.87 -5.70 26.71
C VAL A 183 -1.03 -5.34 27.92
N ALA A 184 0.06 -4.61 27.71
CA ALA A 184 0.91 -4.15 28.81
C ALA A 184 0.12 -3.23 29.75
N ALA A 185 0.38 -3.35 31.05
CA ALA A 185 -0.25 -2.49 32.06
C ALA A 185 0.09 -1.00 31.88
N ALA A 186 1.22 -0.69 31.24
CA ALA A 186 1.68 0.65 30.90
C ALA A 186 2.56 0.60 29.64
N SER A 187 2.62 1.72 28.93
CA SER A 187 3.59 1.92 27.84
C SER A 187 5.03 1.95 28.37
N SER A 188 5.98 1.48 27.56
CA SER A 188 7.42 1.62 27.83
C SER A 188 7.91 3.06 27.70
N ASP A 189 7.18 3.89 26.96
CA ASP A 189 7.40 5.34 26.89
C ASP A 189 6.81 5.99 28.15
N THR A 190 7.67 6.18 29.15
CA THR A 190 7.25 6.68 30.48
C THR A 190 6.70 8.10 30.42
N CYS A 191 7.19 8.94 29.51
CA CYS A 191 6.69 10.29 29.36
C CYS A 191 5.29 10.28 28.76
N ALA A 192 5.10 9.57 27.64
CA ALA A 192 3.77 9.41 27.04
C ALA A 192 2.78 8.77 28.01
N GLN A 193 3.23 7.80 28.82
CA GLN A 193 2.41 7.17 29.85
C GLN A 193 1.98 8.17 30.93
N ALA A 194 2.92 8.96 31.46
CA ALA A 194 2.63 9.96 32.48
C ALA A 194 1.66 11.06 31.98
N LEU A 195 1.72 11.35 30.68
CA LEU A 195 0.83 12.28 29.98
C LEU A 195 -0.49 11.65 29.51
N SER A 196 -0.61 10.32 29.52
CA SER A 196 -1.71 9.59 28.87
C SER A 196 -1.87 9.98 27.39
N LEU A 197 -0.74 10.09 26.69
CA LEU A 197 -0.68 10.61 25.34
C LEU A 197 -1.04 9.53 24.31
N PRO A 198 -2.06 9.74 23.45
CA PRO A 198 -2.41 8.78 22.42
C PRO A 198 -1.33 8.72 21.34
N LYS A 199 -0.89 7.52 20.99
CA LYS A 199 0.14 7.25 19.98
C LYS A 199 -0.46 6.71 18.69
N VAL A 200 0.24 6.97 17.59
CA VAL A 200 0.00 6.37 16.28
C VAL A 200 1.08 5.32 16.02
N ALA A 201 0.67 4.06 15.84
CA ALA A 201 1.54 2.98 15.45
C ALA A 201 1.76 2.97 13.93
N LEU A 202 3.01 3.14 13.52
CA LEU A 202 3.47 3.03 12.13
C LEU A 202 3.91 1.59 11.87
N LEU A 203 3.14 0.89 11.03
CA LEU A 203 3.30 -0.53 10.75
C LEU A 203 3.93 -0.73 9.37
N PHE A 204 5.26 -0.85 9.32
CA PHE A 204 6.00 -1.02 8.08
C PHE A 204 5.99 -2.50 7.66
N LEU A 205 5.32 -2.80 6.54
CA LEU A 205 5.34 -4.09 5.90
C LEU A 205 6.25 -4.05 4.67
N THR A 206 7.34 -4.81 4.69
CA THR A 206 8.30 -4.86 3.58
C THR A 206 8.55 -6.29 3.12
N TYR A 207 8.82 -6.45 1.82
CA TYR A 207 9.32 -7.70 1.22
C TYR A 207 10.85 -7.67 1.02
N GLY A 208 11.52 -6.59 1.42
CA GLY A 208 12.95 -6.38 1.25
C GLY A 208 13.46 -5.17 2.07
N GLU A 209 14.34 -4.37 1.48
CA GLU A 209 14.90 -3.17 2.12
C GLU A 209 13.86 -2.04 2.24
N LEU A 210 13.85 -1.37 3.40
CA LEU A 210 13.08 -0.14 3.62
C LEU A 210 13.86 1.04 3.03
N ARG A 211 13.36 1.61 1.94
CA ARG A 211 14.14 2.49 1.04
C ARG A 211 14.33 3.90 1.58
N HIS A 212 13.30 4.48 2.19
CA HIS A 212 13.23 5.92 2.49
C HIS A 212 13.57 6.26 3.95
N GLU A 213 14.47 5.50 4.56
CA GLU A 213 14.87 5.67 5.97
C GLU A 213 15.26 7.12 6.28
N ALA A 214 16.11 7.75 5.46
CA ALA A 214 16.57 9.11 5.69
C ALA A 214 15.42 10.16 5.72
N ALA A 215 14.34 9.93 4.97
CA ALA A 215 13.17 10.80 4.99
C ALA A 215 12.31 10.57 6.24
N TRP A 216 12.09 9.30 6.61
CA TRP A 216 11.37 8.94 7.83
C TRP A 216 12.11 9.38 9.11
N THR A 217 13.45 9.30 9.12
CA THR A 217 14.28 9.81 10.21
C THR A 217 14.06 11.31 10.39
N ARG A 218 14.21 12.13 9.33
CA ARG A 218 13.96 13.58 9.39
C ARG A 218 12.53 13.91 9.80
N TRP A 219 11.56 13.14 9.29
CA TRP A 219 10.15 13.33 9.62
C TRP A 219 9.89 13.11 11.11
N LEU A 220 10.37 11.99 11.69
CA LEU A 220 10.26 11.70 13.12
C LEU A 220 11.07 12.69 13.98
N GLU A 221 12.27 13.07 13.54
CA GLU A 221 13.07 14.14 14.14
C GLU A 221 12.30 15.45 14.25
N SER A 222 11.47 15.77 13.26
CA SER A 222 10.70 17.00 13.31
C SER A 222 9.57 17.01 14.36
N ALA A 223 9.18 15.85 14.89
CA ALA A 223 8.24 15.74 16.02
C ALA A 223 8.93 15.51 17.39
N ALA A 224 10.25 15.36 17.43
CA ALA A 224 10.97 15.10 18.68
C ALA A 224 10.73 16.20 19.72
N GLY A 225 10.35 15.78 20.92
CA GLY A 225 9.99 16.65 22.04
C GLY A 225 8.73 17.49 21.85
N MET A 226 7.82 17.18 20.91
CA MET A 226 6.55 17.89 20.75
C MET A 226 5.41 17.17 21.50
N LEU A 227 4.54 17.94 22.18
CA LEU A 227 3.40 17.44 22.96
C LEU A 227 2.11 18.16 22.56
N PRO A 228 0.94 17.48 22.48
CA PRO A 228 -0.35 18.16 22.33
C PRO A 228 -0.61 19.09 23.52
N ALA A 229 -0.93 20.35 23.24
CA ALA A 229 -1.10 21.40 24.23
C ALA A 229 -2.18 21.05 25.27
N HIS A 230 -3.30 20.46 24.84
CA HIS A 230 -4.38 20.06 25.74
C HIS A 230 -3.97 18.90 26.67
N THR A 231 -3.22 17.92 26.16
CA THR A 231 -2.69 16.82 26.97
C THR A 231 -1.68 17.34 27.99
N ALA A 232 -0.77 18.22 27.56
CA ALA A 232 0.17 18.87 28.47
C ALA A 232 -0.53 19.73 29.53
N GLN A 233 -1.57 20.49 29.14
CA GLN A 233 -2.37 21.28 30.07
C GLN A 233 -3.02 20.40 31.15
N ALA A 234 -3.70 19.31 30.75
CA ALA A 234 -4.32 18.40 31.70
C ALA A 234 -3.28 17.84 32.69
N ALA A 235 -2.12 17.39 32.19
CA ALA A 235 -1.09 16.80 33.04
C ALA A 235 -0.38 17.79 33.98
N VAL A 236 -0.24 19.05 33.58
CA VAL A 236 0.51 20.08 34.35
C VAL A 236 -0.41 20.88 35.29
N CYS A 237 -1.60 21.26 34.82
CA CYS A 237 -2.49 22.17 35.54
C CYS A 237 -3.44 21.49 36.52
N GLU A 238 -3.69 20.18 36.40
CA GLU A 238 -4.64 19.46 37.25
C GLU A 238 -4.12 19.30 38.69
N GLU A 239 -4.85 19.85 39.68
CA GLU A 239 -4.50 19.73 41.09
C GLU A 239 -4.36 18.27 41.53
N GLY A 240 -3.35 17.96 42.35
CA GLY A 240 -3.09 16.59 42.82
C GLY A 240 -2.19 15.74 41.91
N ARG A 241 -1.90 16.16 40.67
CA ARG A 241 -0.86 15.52 39.84
C ARG A 241 0.54 15.81 40.36
N ASP A 242 1.41 14.80 40.39
CA ASP A 242 2.83 14.96 40.73
C ASP A 242 3.61 15.49 39.51
N TYR A 243 3.80 16.81 39.47
CA TYR A 243 4.52 17.49 38.40
C TYR A 243 6.01 17.11 38.35
N GLU A 244 6.64 16.82 39.49
CA GLU A 244 8.05 16.42 39.53
C GLU A 244 8.23 14.97 39.06
N ALA A 245 7.28 14.08 39.35
CA ALA A 245 7.25 12.76 38.71
C ALA A 245 7.07 12.86 37.20
N LEU A 246 6.21 13.75 36.71
CA LEU A 246 6.06 13.99 35.26
C LEU A 246 7.36 14.50 34.64
N ARG A 247 8.02 15.50 35.25
CA ARG A 247 9.32 16.00 34.80
C ARG A 247 10.37 14.90 34.76
N ARG A 248 10.43 14.03 35.77
CA ARG A 248 11.34 12.87 35.80
C ARG A 248 11.02 11.84 34.71
N ALA A 249 9.74 11.53 34.50
CA ALA A 249 9.30 10.59 33.46
C ALA A 249 9.61 11.08 32.03
N CYS A 250 9.73 12.39 31.85
CA CYS A 250 10.09 13.05 30.60
C CYS A 250 11.55 13.57 30.58
N ALA A 251 12.38 13.22 31.56
CA ALA A 251 13.71 13.81 31.71
C ALA A 251 14.69 13.45 30.57
N ALA A 252 14.37 12.40 29.79
CA ALA A 252 15.09 12.08 28.55
C ALA A 252 15.05 13.22 27.51
N GLU A 253 14.13 14.17 27.66
CA GLU A 253 13.95 15.36 26.80
C GLU A 253 14.82 16.57 27.21
N VAL A 254 15.64 16.47 28.27
CA VAL A 254 16.52 17.56 28.72
C VAL A 254 17.86 17.52 27.96
N PRO A 255 18.21 18.56 27.17
CA PRO A 255 19.49 18.60 26.45
C PRO A 255 20.68 18.48 27.42
N GLY A 256 21.56 17.50 27.19
CA GLY A 256 22.76 17.26 28.00
C GLY A 256 22.80 15.92 28.75
N SER A 257 21.73 15.14 28.72
CA SER A 257 21.74 13.73 29.13
C SER A 257 22.48 12.89 28.08
N SER A 258 23.65 12.37 28.42
CA SER A 258 24.54 11.58 27.56
C SER A 258 24.06 10.13 27.34
N GLY A 259 22.75 9.90 27.24
CA GLY A 259 22.18 8.60 26.87
C GLY A 259 21.87 8.59 25.38
N GLY A 260 22.52 7.71 24.62
CA GLY A 260 22.28 7.52 23.18
C GLY A 260 20.88 6.95 22.88
N SER A 261 19.86 7.75 23.11
CA SER A 261 18.46 7.40 22.88
C SER A 261 18.11 7.58 21.40
N SER A 262 17.45 6.57 20.82
CA SER A 262 17.08 6.58 19.40
C SER A 262 16.12 7.74 19.10
N ILE A 263 15.99 8.13 17.83
CA ILE A 263 15.00 9.17 17.48
C ILE A 263 13.57 8.77 17.88
N ILE A 264 13.23 7.48 17.76
CA ILE A 264 11.89 6.99 18.09
C ILE A 264 11.63 7.12 19.59
N GLU A 265 12.64 6.93 20.44
CA GLU A 265 12.55 7.09 21.89
C GLU A 265 12.45 8.56 22.33
N ARG A 266 13.03 9.49 21.57
CA ARG A 266 12.97 10.96 21.81
C ARG A 266 11.70 11.64 21.31
N GLN A 267 10.72 10.87 20.82
CA GLN A 267 9.43 11.39 20.41
C GLN A 267 8.32 10.53 21.00
N HIS A 268 7.21 11.17 21.35
CA HIS A 268 6.14 10.49 22.09
C HIS A 268 4.91 10.19 21.25
N LEU A 269 4.80 10.76 20.04
CA LEU A 269 3.58 10.73 19.22
C LEU A 269 3.41 9.42 18.44
N PHE A 270 4.52 8.75 18.13
CA PHE A 270 4.56 7.58 17.26
C PHE A 270 5.22 6.39 17.92
N SER A 271 4.89 5.21 17.41
CA SER A 271 5.61 3.96 17.66
C SER A 271 5.86 3.29 16.31
N VAL A 272 6.95 2.53 16.20
CA VAL A 272 7.39 1.94 14.92
C VAL A 272 7.51 0.43 15.07
N TYR A 273 6.93 -0.29 14.11
CA TYR A 273 6.97 -1.74 14.01
C TYR A 273 7.27 -2.15 12.58
N VAL A 274 8.17 -3.12 12.41
CA VAL A 274 8.64 -3.56 11.11
C VAL A 274 8.40 -5.06 10.94
N HIS A 275 7.71 -5.42 9.88
CA HIS A 275 7.64 -6.78 9.36
C HIS A 275 8.44 -6.86 8.07
N ALA A 276 9.54 -7.62 8.14
CA ALA A 276 10.40 -7.93 7.02
C ALA A 276 10.45 -9.45 6.81
N PRO A 277 10.91 -9.95 5.65
CA PRO A 277 11.08 -11.38 5.41
C PRO A 277 11.85 -12.08 6.56
N PRO A 278 11.50 -13.33 6.93
CA PRO A 278 12.10 -13.99 8.10
C PRO A 278 13.62 -14.14 8.07
N ASN A 279 14.24 -14.09 6.88
CA ASN A 279 15.70 -14.13 6.71
C ASN A 279 16.39 -12.81 7.08
N VAL A 280 15.66 -11.71 7.26
CA VAL A 280 16.19 -10.46 7.81
C VAL A 280 16.31 -10.63 9.33
N THR A 281 17.54 -10.62 9.85
CA THR A 281 17.80 -10.89 11.28
C THR A 281 17.84 -9.63 12.14
N GLY A 282 17.99 -8.45 11.53
CA GLY A 282 18.12 -7.17 12.22
C GLY A 282 18.48 -6.05 11.27
N TYR A 283 18.57 -4.84 11.82
CA TYR A 283 19.06 -3.64 11.16
C TYR A 283 20.36 -3.17 11.85
N PRO A 284 21.27 -2.50 11.12
CA PRO A 284 22.54 -2.08 11.68
C PRO A 284 22.37 -1.02 12.76
N SER A 285 23.34 -0.91 13.67
CA SER A 285 23.26 0.07 14.75
C SER A 285 23.22 1.50 14.24
N GLY A 286 22.33 2.30 14.82
CA GLY A 286 22.02 3.66 14.38
C GLY A 286 21.00 3.74 13.24
N SER A 287 20.52 2.62 12.71
CA SER A 287 19.37 2.60 11.81
C SER A 287 18.09 2.96 12.55
N LEU A 288 17.19 3.68 11.89
CA LEU A 288 15.83 3.96 12.39
C LEU A 288 15.05 2.69 12.72
N TRP A 289 15.38 1.58 12.06
CA TRP A 289 14.67 0.31 12.19
C TRP A 289 15.31 -0.65 13.20
N GLU A 290 16.43 -0.26 13.82
CA GLU A 290 17.13 -1.05 14.83
C GLU A 290 16.18 -1.39 15.99
N GLY A 291 16.06 -2.68 16.32
CA GLY A 291 15.19 -3.14 17.42
C GLY A 291 13.67 -3.12 17.13
N HIS A 292 13.23 -2.70 15.93
CA HIS A 292 11.81 -2.56 15.60
C HIS A 292 11.21 -3.75 14.82
N LEU A 293 11.98 -4.82 14.57
CA LEU A 293 11.45 -6.03 13.93
C LEU A 293 10.48 -6.75 14.86
N VAL A 294 9.28 -7.06 14.34
CA VAL A 294 8.30 -7.90 15.05
C VAL A 294 8.76 -9.35 15.12
N THR A 295 8.36 -10.06 16.18
CA THR A 295 8.81 -11.44 16.41
C THR A 295 8.18 -12.43 15.42
N HIS A 296 6.85 -12.38 15.26
CA HIS A 296 6.13 -13.29 14.38
C HIS A 296 6.13 -12.80 12.93
N ARG A 297 7.02 -13.34 12.10
CA ARG A 297 7.18 -12.93 10.69
C ARG A 297 6.97 -14.11 9.75
N VAL A 298 6.33 -13.84 8.61
CA VAL A 298 6.00 -14.83 7.57
C VAL A 298 6.55 -14.37 6.23
N LEU A 299 6.85 -15.28 5.32
CA LEU A 299 7.20 -14.90 3.96
C LEU A 299 5.93 -14.45 3.23
N THR A 300 5.94 -13.23 2.71
CA THR A 300 4.79 -12.64 2.02
C THR A 300 4.85 -12.88 0.52
N SER A 301 3.68 -13.06 -0.10
CA SER A 301 3.53 -13.15 -1.55
C SER A 301 2.37 -12.27 -2.02
N TRP A 302 2.50 -11.71 -3.21
CA TRP A 302 1.49 -10.80 -3.75
C TRP A 302 0.13 -11.50 -3.91
N GLY A 303 -0.91 -10.91 -3.33
CA GLY A 303 -2.27 -11.45 -3.35
C GLY A 303 -2.46 -12.75 -2.57
N ASP A 304 -1.47 -13.18 -1.79
CA ASP A 304 -1.63 -14.32 -0.88
C ASP A 304 -2.05 -13.85 0.53
N ILE A 305 -2.70 -14.76 1.26
CA ILE A 305 -3.13 -14.54 2.64
C ILE A 305 -1.96 -14.19 3.59
N SER A 306 -0.73 -14.52 3.22
CA SER A 306 0.48 -14.11 3.96
C SER A 306 0.61 -12.59 4.15
N LEU A 307 0.05 -11.76 3.27
CA LEU A 307 0.03 -10.30 3.48
C LEU A 307 -0.89 -9.89 4.64
N VAL A 308 -2.04 -10.57 4.78
CA VAL A 308 -2.94 -10.36 5.92
C VAL A 308 -2.29 -10.87 7.21
N GLU A 309 -1.65 -12.04 7.17
CA GLU A 309 -0.93 -12.60 8.32
C GLU A 309 0.19 -11.66 8.79
N ALA A 310 0.96 -11.09 7.85
CA ALA A 310 1.99 -10.12 8.18
C ALA A 310 1.43 -8.83 8.79
N ALA A 311 0.32 -8.30 8.24
CA ALA A 311 -0.36 -7.14 8.79
C ALA A 311 -0.94 -7.42 10.19
N ARG A 312 -1.48 -8.62 10.42
CA ARG A 312 -1.95 -9.08 11.73
C ARG A 312 -0.80 -9.19 12.74
N SER A 313 0.37 -9.69 12.36
CA SER A 313 1.54 -9.72 13.25
C SER A 313 1.99 -8.32 13.67
N LEU A 314 1.98 -7.37 12.73
CA LEU A 314 2.26 -5.96 13.03
C LEU A 314 1.25 -5.36 14.02
N LEU A 315 -0.05 -5.58 13.77
CA LEU A 315 -1.11 -5.16 14.68
C LEU A 315 -0.95 -5.81 16.05
N TRP A 316 -0.61 -7.09 16.10
CA TRP A 316 -0.48 -7.87 17.33
C TRP A 316 0.60 -7.30 18.24
N GLU A 317 1.80 -7.04 17.71
CA GLU A 317 2.88 -6.40 18.47
C GLU A 317 2.53 -4.97 18.88
N ALA A 318 1.93 -4.19 17.97
CA ALA A 318 1.58 -2.81 18.24
C ALA A 318 0.46 -2.66 19.28
N TYR A 319 -0.47 -3.61 19.34
CA TYR A 319 -1.62 -3.56 20.26
C TYR A 319 -1.21 -3.75 21.72
N LYS A 320 -0.04 -4.36 21.98
CA LYS A 320 0.49 -4.53 23.35
C LYS A 320 0.72 -3.21 24.07
N ASP A 321 1.09 -2.15 23.35
CA ASP A 321 1.20 -0.81 23.93
C ASP A 321 -0.21 -0.23 24.13
N PRO A 322 -0.64 0.07 25.37
CA PRO A 322 -1.97 0.61 25.64
C PRO A 322 -2.17 2.03 25.08
N LEU A 323 -1.10 2.77 24.79
CA LEU A 323 -1.19 4.14 24.26
C LEU A 323 -1.38 4.18 22.74
N ASN A 324 -1.10 3.09 22.02
CA ASN A 324 -1.37 3.03 20.58
C ASN A 324 -2.89 3.04 20.32
N GLN A 325 -3.40 4.16 19.79
CA GLN A 325 -4.82 4.38 19.52
C GLN A 325 -5.16 4.35 18.02
N ARG A 326 -4.16 4.48 17.16
CA ARG A 326 -4.29 4.45 15.70
C ARG A 326 -3.20 3.57 15.11
N PHE A 327 -3.52 2.79 14.08
CA PHE A 327 -2.65 1.79 13.48
C PHE A 327 -2.60 2.00 11.97
N VAL A 328 -1.44 2.34 11.43
CA VAL A 328 -1.29 2.73 10.03
C VAL A 328 -0.38 1.76 9.30
N LEU A 329 -0.90 1.07 8.29
CA LEU A 329 -0.10 0.17 7.46
C LEU A 329 0.66 0.96 6.39
N LEU A 330 1.96 0.73 6.31
CA LEU A 330 2.90 1.37 5.40
C LEU A 330 3.71 0.32 4.62
N SER A 331 4.24 0.71 3.47
CA SER A 331 5.17 -0.12 2.69
C SER A 331 6.60 0.41 2.66
N GLU A 332 7.51 -0.38 2.08
CA GLU A 332 8.91 0.00 1.85
C GLU A 332 9.12 1.17 0.88
N SER A 333 8.09 1.53 0.13
CA SER A 333 8.10 2.57 -0.91
C SER A 333 7.15 3.73 -0.60
N ASP A 334 6.77 3.88 0.66
CA ASP A 334 5.90 4.96 1.11
C ASP A 334 6.71 6.16 1.61
N ILE A 335 6.20 7.36 1.31
CA ILE A 335 6.65 8.62 1.90
C ILE A 335 5.46 9.32 2.57
N PRO A 336 5.66 10.06 3.68
CA PRO A 336 4.59 10.85 4.27
C PRO A 336 4.25 12.05 3.38
N LEU A 337 2.96 12.39 3.33
CA LEU A 337 2.46 13.55 2.59
C LEU A 337 2.23 14.74 3.49
N TYR A 338 2.38 14.68 4.81
CA TYR A 338 2.22 15.82 5.72
C TYR A 338 3.29 15.74 6.80
N ASP A 339 3.60 16.86 7.44
CA ASP A 339 4.45 16.88 8.64
C ASP A 339 3.87 15.99 9.76
N PRO A 340 4.69 15.53 10.71
CA PRO A 340 4.25 14.59 11.72
C PRO A 340 3.18 15.13 12.66
N LEU A 341 3.13 16.44 12.91
CA LEU A 341 2.13 17.01 13.81
C LEU A 341 0.75 16.97 13.15
N THR A 342 0.66 17.36 11.87
CA THR A 342 -0.59 17.23 11.10
C THR A 342 -1.02 15.77 10.96
N PHE A 343 -0.07 14.87 10.68
CA PHE A 343 -0.34 13.45 10.53
C PHE A 343 -0.93 12.84 11.82
N HIS A 344 -0.30 13.13 12.96
CA HIS A 344 -0.77 12.67 14.27
C HIS A 344 -2.12 13.29 14.64
N GLN A 345 -2.24 14.61 14.51
CA GLN A 345 -3.46 15.33 14.87
C GLN A 345 -4.65 14.89 14.03
N GLN A 346 -4.47 14.70 12.72
CA GLN A 346 -5.52 14.22 11.83
C GLN A 346 -6.03 12.84 12.28
N LEU A 347 -5.12 11.88 12.48
CA LEU A 347 -5.51 10.52 12.84
C LEU A 347 -6.14 10.44 14.24
N THR A 348 -5.63 11.18 15.20
CA THR A 348 -6.14 11.16 16.57
C THR A 348 -7.47 11.91 16.71
N ALA A 349 -7.75 12.89 15.86
CA ALA A 349 -9.04 13.60 15.80
C ALA A 349 -10.15 12.80 15.08
N GLU A 350 -9.80 11.87 14.18
CA GLU A 350 -10.77 11.08 13.43
C GLU A 350 -11.51 10.06 14.31
N GLY A 351 -12.85 10.02 14.24
CA GLY A 351 -13.63 8.98 14.89
C GLY A 351 -13.69 7.65 14.13
N LYS A 352 -13.26 7.62 12.87
CA LYS A 352 -13.45 6.48 11.95
C LYS A 352 -12.14 5.85 11.51
N SER A 353 -12.20 4.58 11.13
CA SER A 353 -11.09 3.91 10.44
C SER A 353 -11.05 4.29 8.95
N ARG A 354 -9.84 4.50 8.42
CA ARG A 354 -9.56 4.70 6.99
C ARG A 354 -9.50 3.35 6.28
N VAL A 355 -10.66 2.76 6.07
CA VAL A 355 -10.91 1.52 5.33
C VAL A 355 -12.26 1.66 4.65
N ASN A 356 -12.38 1.20 3.40
CA ASN A 356 -13.67 1.18 2.73
C ASN A 356 -14.43 -0.11 3.06
N ALA A 357 -15.23 -0.08 4.13
CA ALA A 357 -16.06 -1.22 4.55
C ALA A 357 -17.50 -1.12 4.04
N CYS A 358 -17.87 -0.09 3.29
CA CYS A 358 -19.26 0.17 2.93
C CYS A 358 -19.68 -0.60 1.67
N ALA A 359 -20.95 -0.98 1.56
CA ALA A 359 -21.45 -1.65 0.36
C ALA A 359 -21.45 -0.66 -0.84
N HIS A 360 -20.76 -0.99 -1.92
CA HIS A 360 -20.74 -0.15 -3.13
C HIS A 360 -20.48 -0.97 -4.41
N GLY A 361 -20.75 -0.40 -5.59
CA GLY A 361 -20.67 -1.11 -6.88
C GLY A 361 -19.28 -1.63 -7.29
N ALA A 362 -18.23 -1.39 -6.50
CA ALA A 362 -16.86 -1.88 -6.72
C ALA A 362 -16.43 -2.97 -5.72
N MET A 363 -17.39 -3.63 -5.05
CA MET A 363 -17.17 -4.81 -4.20
C MET A 363 -16.37 -5.93 -4.90
N SER A 364 -16.30 -5.93 -6.23
CA SER A 364 -15.57 -6.93 -7.02
C SER A 364 -16.10 -8.33 -6.69
N GLU A 365 -17.42 -8.49 -6.72
CA GLU A 365 -18.17 -9.72 -6.38
C GLU A 365 -17.64 -10.96 -7.11
N TRP A 366 -17.08 -10.78 -8.30
CA TRP A 366 -16.44 -11.87 -9.05
C TRP A 366 -15.24 -12.51 -8.34
N ARG A 367 -14.65 -11.85 -7.32
CA ARG A 367 -13.56 -12.36 -6.49
C ARG A 367 -14.05 -13.21 -5.29
N TRP A 368 -15.33 -13.11 -4.94
CA TRP A 368 -15.95 -13.90 -3.89
C TRP A 368 -15.96 -15.41 -4.23
N SER A 369 -15.68 -16.27 -3.23
CA SER A 369 -15.87 -17.73 -3.27
C SER A 369 -17.09 -18.10 -2.44
N HIS A 370 -17.99 -18.94 -2.97
CA HIS A 370 -19.07 -19.48 -2.14
C HIS A 370 -18.58 -20.43 -1.04
N GLU A 371 -17.40 -20.99 -1.21
CA GLU A 371 -16.73 -21.83 -0.22
C GLU A 371 -16.27 -21.04 1.01
N MET A 372 -16.18 -19.71 0.92
CA MET A 372 -15.93 -18.84 2.09
C MET A 372 -17.18 -18.66 2.96
N GLU A 373 -18.36 -19.12 2.56
CA GLU A 373 -19.56 -18.99 3.40
C GLU A 373 -19.41 -19.79 4.69
N THR A 374 -19.59 -19.13 5.83
CA THR A 374 -19.63 -19.73 7.16
C THR A 374 -20.99 -19.44 7.81
N GLU A 375 -21.14 -19.66 9.12
CA GLU A 375 -22.36 -19.24 9.83
C GLU A 375 -22.57 -17.73 9.73
N HIS A 376 -21.52 -16.94 9.99
CA HIS A 376 -21.59 -15.47 10.05
C HIS A 376 -21.09 -14.78 8.76
N LEU A 377 -20.15 -15.38 8.01
CA LEU A 377 -19.64 -14.81 6.77
C LEU A 377 -20.52 -15.22 5.58
N LYS A 378 -21.14 -14.25 4.94
CA LYS A 378 -22.02 -14.42 3.77
C LYS A 378 -21.59 -13.49 2.65
N ALA A 379 -22.02 -13.78 1.41
CA ALA A 379 -21.71 -12.95 0.24
C ALA A 379 -22.11 -11.47 0.42
N ILE A 380 -23.18 -11.19 1.18
CA ILE A 380 -23.64 -9.82 1.47
C ILE A 380 -22.65 -9.02 2.33
N HIS A 381 -21.73 -9.68 3.04
CA HIS A 381 -20.68 -9.03 3.83
C HIS A 381 -19.43 -8.73 2.99
N TRP A 382 -19.32 -9.22 1.75
CA TRP A 382 -18.14 -9.00 0.93
C TRP A 382 -17.91 -7.51 0.66
N ARG A 383 -16.71 -7.01 0.99
CA ARG A 383 -16.31 -5.61 0.79
C ARG A 383 -14.94 -5.52 0.15
N LYS A 384 -14.61 -4.34 -0.39
CA LYS A 384 -13.31 -4.05 -0.99
C LYS A 384 -12.76 -2.69 -0.53
N SER A 385 -11.51 -2.68 -0.12
CA SER A 385 -10.72 -1.49 0.19
C SER A 385 -9.36 -1.56 -0.54
N GLY A 386 -8.50 -0.58 -0.30
CA GLY A 386 -7.06 -0.73 -0.52
C GLY A 386 -6.40 -1.48 0.65
N GLN A 387 -5.22 -2.04 0.39
CA GLN A 387 -4.41 -2.77 1.39
C GLN A 387 -3.95 -1.87 2.56
N PHE A 388 -3.61 -0.60 2.29
CA PHE A 388 -2.94 0.31 3.24
C PHE A 388 -3.94 1.03 4.13
N PHE A 389 -4.37 0.38 5.20
CA PHE A 389 -5.40 0.90 6.11
C PHE A 389 -4.87 1.91 7.13
N GLY A 390 -5.79 2.66 7.72
CA GLY A 390 -5.64 3.28 9.05
C GLY A 390 -6.75 2.79 9.97
N LEU A 391 -6.42 2.12 11.08
CA LEU A 391 -7.42 1.57 12.01
C LEU A 391 -7.44 2.31 13.34
N THR A 392 -8.63 2.43 13.92
CA THR A 392 -8.79 2.69 15.36
C THR A 392 -8.37 1.47 16.18
N ARG A 393 -8.03 1.68 17.46
CA ARG A 393 -7.72 0.58 18.37
C ARG A 393 -8.86 -0.45 18.48
N ALA A 394 -10.12 0.01 18.53
CA ALA A 394 -11.27 -0.88 18.56
C ALA A 394 -11.34 -1.79 17.33
N HIS A 395 -11.10 -1.26 16.13
CA HIS A 395 -11.07 -2.08 14.92
C HIS A 395 -9.84 -2.98 14.83
N ALA A 396 -8.68 -2.57 15.36
CA ALA A 396 -7.51 -3.43 15.47
C ALA A 396 -7.80 -4.65 16.36
N GLU A 397 -8.54 -4.46 17.46
CA GLU A 397 -8.99 -5.56 18.33
C GLU A 397 -9.95 -6.52 17.62
N VAL A 398 -10.93 -6.02 16.86
CA VAL A 398 -11.82 -6.85 16.04
C VAL A 398 -11.01 -7.73 15.09
N VAL A 399 -10.02 -7.15 14.40
CA VAL A 399 -9.10 -7.93 13.56
C VAL A 399 -8.38 -8.99 14.40
N LEU A 400 -7.71 -8.62 15.49
CA LEU A 400 -6.89 -9.55 16.27
C LEU A 400 -7.69 -10.68 16.94
N ARG A 401 -8.97 -10.47 17.23
CA ARG A 401 -9.87 -11.50 17.81
C ARG A 401 -10.53 -12.40 16.77
N ASP A 402 -10.46 -12.06 15.49
CA ASP A 402 -11.10 -12.86 14.44
C ASP A 402 -10.35 -14.17 14.17
N GLU A 403 -11.12 -15.24 14.10
CA GLU A 403 -10.69 -16.60 13.73
C GLU A 403 -11.51 -17.13 12.55
N GLU A 404 -12.83 -16.94 12.55
CA GLU A 404 -13.76 -17.50 11.56
C GLU A 404 -13.56 -16.91 10.16
N VAL A 405 -13.55 -15.58 10.04
CA VAL A 405 -13.41 -14.91 8.73
C VAL A 405 -11.99 -15.15 8.20
N LEU A 406 -10.98 -15.05 9.06
CA LEU A 406 -9.59 -15.35 8.68
C LEU A 406 -9.44 -16.77 8.16
N ALA A 407 -10.00 -17.77 8.85
CA ALA A 407 -9.94 -19.17 8.43
C ALA A 407 -10.61 -19.37 7.07
N ALA A 408 -11.76 -18.74 6.82
CA ALA A 408 -12.43 -18.78 5.51
C ALA A 408 -11.54 -18.20 4.40
N PHE A 409 -10.88 -17.06 4.65
CA PHE A 409 -9.95 -16.45 3.70
C PHE A 409 -8.70 -17.32 3.47
N GLN A 410 -8.08 -17.87 4.53
CA GLN A 410 -6.96 -18.81 4.42
C GLN A 410 -7.32 -20.04 3.59
N GLN A 411 -8.52 -20.58 3.80
CA GLN A 411 -8.98 -21.83 3.20
C GLN A 411 -9.62 -21.68 1.83
N HIS A 412 -10.02 -20.48 1.38
CA HIS A 412 -10.77 -20.32 0.14
C HIS A 412 -10.49 -19.04 -0.68
N CYS A 413 -9.69 -18.08 -0.18
CA CYS A 413 -9.31 -16.86 -0.91
C CYS A 413 -7.92 -16.98 -1.54
N TRP A 414 -7.86 -17.43 -2.79
CA TRP A 414 -6.66 -17.34 -3.63
C TRP A 414 -7.04 -17.38 -5.12
N SER A 415 -6.10 -17.03 -5.99
CA SER A 415 -6.29 -17.15 -7.43
C SER A 415 -6.30 -18.61 -7.88
N ALA A 416 -7.43 -19.09 -8.39
CA ALA A 416 -7.58 -20.46 -8.89
C ALA A 416 -8.65 -20.58 -9.97
N TRP A 417 -8.58 -21.69 -10.72
CA TRP A 417 -9.67 -22.10 -11.60
C TRP A 417 -10.89 -22.52 -10.76
N GLU A 418 -12.02 -21.86 -11.00
CA GLU A 418 -13.29 -22.18 -10.33
C GLU A 418 -14.19 -22.98 -11.28
N PRO A 419 -14.39 -24.30 -11.04
CA PRO A 419 -15.14 -25.16 -11.95
C PRO A 419 -16.59 -24.71 -12.14
N ARG A 420 -17.24 -24.20 -11.08
CA ARG A 420 -18.62 -23.71 -11.12
C ARG A 420 -18.78 -22.54 -12.10
N ARG A 421 -17.80 -21.63 -12.13
CA ARG A 421 -17.80 -20.46 -13.01
C ARG A 421 -17.15 -20.73 -14.37
N LYS A 422 -16.45 -21.85 -14.52
CA LYS A 422 -15.61 -22.16 -15.70
C LYS A 422 -14.68 -20.99 -16.05
N ALA A 423 -14.11 -20.37 -15.02
CA ALA A 423 -13.27 -19.19 -15.15
C ALA A 423 -12.18 -19.20 -14.07
N TRP A 424 -11.09 -18.46 -14.32
CA TRP A 424 -10.13 -18.10 -13.28
C TRP A 424 -10.75 -17.02 -12.39
N ARG A 425 -10.75 -17.27 -11.09
CA ARG A 425 -11.10 -16.28 -10.06
C ARG A 425 -9.81 -15.81 -9.41
N ASP A 426 -9.65 -14.50 -9.27
CA ASP A 426 -8.63 -13.93 -8.41
C ASP A 426 -9.24 -13.61 -7.05
N CYS A 427 -8.45 -13.72 -5.99
CA CYS A 427 -8.84 -13.30 -4.66
C CYS A 427 -7.64 -12.64 -3.98
N PHE A 428 -7.83 -11.39 -3.53
CA PHE A 428 -6.78 -10.57 -2.92
C PHE A 428 -7.17 -10.32 -1.46
N PRO A 429 -6.76 -11.20 -0.53
CA PRO A 429 -7.24 -11.16 0.84
C PRO A 429 -6.86 -9.85 1.54
N ASP A 430 -5.72 -9.25 1.19
CA ASP A 430 -5.24 -7.97 1.70
C ASP A 430 -6.13 -6.77 1.35
N GLU A 431 -6.89 -6.82 0.25
CA GLU A 431 -7.86 -5.78 -0.14
C GLU A 431 -9.28 -6.03 0.41
N HIS A 432 -9.56 -7.25 0.88
CA HIS A 432 -10.92 -7.74 1.11
C HIS A 432 -11.20 -8.19 2.54
N TYR A 433 -10.21 -8.72 3.26
CA TYR A 433 -10.39 -9.34 4.58
C TYR A 433 -10.91 -8.36 5.63
N ILE A 434 -10.15 -7.31 5.95
CA ILE A 434 -10.53 -6.32 6.97
C ILE A 434 -11.89 -5.66 6.67
N PRO A 435 -12.15 -5.11 5.47
CA PRO A 435 -13.44 -4.46 5.24
C PRO A 435 -14.61 -5.45 5.27
N THR A 436 -14.40 -6.72 4.87
CA THR A 436 -15.42 -7.76 4.97
C THR A 436 -15.68 -8.15 6.42
N LEU A 437 -14.63 -8.28 7.24
CA LEU A 437 -14.74 -8.54 8.66
C LEU A 437 -15.54 -7.44 9.37
N LEU A 438 -15.25 -6.17 9.09
CA LEU A 438 -16.03 -5.06 9.66
C LEU A 438 -17.51 -5.14 9.27
N ALA A 439 -17.82 -5.54 8.03
CA ALA A 439 -19.20 -5.75 7.59
C ALA A 439 -19.88 -6.95 8.27
N VAL A 440 -19.16 -8.05 8.53
CA VAL A 440 -19.68 -9.18 9.32
C VAL A 440 -20.10 -8.73 10.72
N HIS A 441 -19.35 -7.79 11.31
CA HIS A 441 -19.65 -7.23 12.64
C HIS A 441 -20.63 -6.03 12.62
N GLY A 442 -21.12 -5.60 11.46
CA GLY A 442 -22.01 -4.44 11.36
C GLY A 442 -21.33 -3.09 11.65
N LEU A 443 -20.01 -3.02 11.52
CA LEU A 443 -19.19 -1.85 11.85
C LEU A 443 -18.90 -0.95 10.63
N GLU A 444 -19.64 -1.11 9.52
CA GLU A 444 -19.40 -0.31 8.32
C GLU A 444 -19.57 1.20 8.56
N GLY A 445 -20.45 1.59 9.48
CA GLY A 445 -20.70 2.99 9.83
C GLY A 445 -19.53 3.70 10.52
N GLU A 446 -18.63 2.91 11.13
CA GLU A 446 -17.41 3.38 11.81
C GLU A 446 -16.20 3.42 10.87
N ALA A 447 -16.39 3.04 9.60
CA ALA A 447 -15.39 3.12 8.56
C ALA A 447 -15.64 4.34 7.65
N GLU A 448 -14.57 4.88 7.09
CA GLU A 448 -14.63 5.99 6.15
C GLU A 448 -14.99 5.49 4.75
N CYS A 449 -16.30 5.46 4.45
CA CYS A 449 -16.79 5.09 3.12
C CYS A 449 -16.14 5.96 2.03
N GLY A 450 -15.55 5.33 1.02
CA GLY A 450 -14.84 6.04 -0.07
C GLY A 450 -13.37 6.33 0.20
N SER A 451 -12.85 6.03 1.40
CA SER A 451 -11.41 6.02 1.67
C SER A 451 -10.78 4.73 1.17
N TRP A 452 -9.81 4.82 0.27
CA TRP A 452 -9.04 3.65 -0.20
C TRP A 452 -7.83 3.35 0.68
N GLY A 453 -7.86 3.80 1.94
CA GLY A 453 -6.78 3.69 2.90
C GLY A 453 -6.05 5.00 3.16
N VAL A 454 -4.88 4.92 3.80
CA VAL A 454 -4.02 6.07 4.10
C VAL A 454 -3.12 6.47 2.92
N ALA A 455 -2.87 5.56 1.99
CA ALA A 455 -1.81 5.73 1.01
C ALA A 455 -2.35 6.01 -0.40
N ALA A 456 -1.97 7.17 -0.95
CA ALA A 456 -2.24 7.53 -2.33
C ALA A 456 -1.54 6.59 -3.30
N GLN A 457 -2.26 6.19 -4.34
CA GLN A 457 -1.79 5.28 -5.39
C GLN A 457 -2.24 5.81 -6.76
N ASP A 458 -1.31 5.98 -7.68
CA ASP A 458 -1.62 6.40 -9.05
C ASP A 458 -1.97 5.19 -9.93
N TRP A 459 -3.28 5.00 -10.18
CA TRP A 459 -3.79 3.94 -11.05
C TRP A 459 -4.02 4.37 -12.51
N SER A 460 -3.59 5.56 -12.91
CA SER A 460 -3.85 6.14 -14.24
C SER A 460 -3.35 5.28 -15.42
N LYS A 461 -2.29 4.50 -15.21
CA LYS A 461 -1.74 3.57 -16.21
C LYS A 461 -2.65 2.35 -16.46
N GLY A 462 -3.53 2.03 -15.50
CA GLY A 462 -4.28 0.77 -15.46
C GLY A 462 -3.40 -0.47 -15.24
N GLY A 463 -4.04 -1.63 -15.10
CA GLY A 463 -3.36 -2.91 -14.84
C GLY A 463 -3.43 -3.35 -13.39
N ALA A 464 -2.56 -4.29 -13.01
CA ALA A 464 -2.55 -4.93 -11.69
C ALA A 464 -1.71 -4.18 -10.64
N HIS A 465 -0.93 -3.19 -11.04
CA HIS A 465 -0.07 -2.40 -10.14
C HIS A 465 -0.22 -0.91 -10.41
N PRO A 466 -0.17 -0.06 -9.36
CA PRO A 466 -0.13 1.38 -9.53
C PRO A 466 1.21 1.80 -10.16
N LYS A 467 1.19 2.97 -10.79
CA LYS A 467 2.35 3.59 -11.44
C LYS A 467 3.44 3.88 -10.42
N GLU A 468 4.68 3.63 -10.83
CA GLU A 468 5.88 4.00 -10.09
C GLU A 468 6.38 5.38 -10.50
N TYR A 469 6.82 6.15 -9.50
CA TYR A 469 7.46 7.43 -9.71
C TYR A 469 8.92 7.23 -10.09
N SER A 470 9.39 8.02 -11.06
CA SER A 470 10.81 8.13 -11.37
C SER A 470 11.44 9.28 -10.56
N PRO A 471 12.77 9.28 -10.35
CA PRO A 471 13.44 10.29 -9.53
C PRO A 471 13.17 11.74 -9.96
N ASP A 472 13.09 11.99 -11.27
CA ASP A 472 12.80 13.32 -11.85
C ASP A 472 11.39 13.84 -11.57
N LYS A 473 10.49 12.99 -11.06
CA LYS A 473 9.12 13.38 -10.69
C LYS A 473 8.99 13.74 -9.22
N VAL A 474 9.94 13.34 -8.38
CA VAL A 474 9.91 13.64 -6.94
C VAL A 474 10.15 15.13 -6.73
N SER A 475 9.11 15.85 -6.33
CA SER A 475 9.13 17.32 -6.20
C SER A 475 8.04 17.81 -5.24
N PRO A 476 8.14 19.06 -4.71
CA PRO A 476 7.06 19.68 -3.95
C PRO A 476 5.75 19.75 -4.74
N THR A 477 5.81 20.02 -6.05
CA THR A 477 4.64 20.01 -6.94
C THR A 477 3.98 18.63 -7.00
N LEU A 478 4.76 17.54 -7.03
CA LEU A 478 4.19 16.20 -6.94
C LEU A 478 3.47 16.01 -5.61
N VAL A 479 4.10 16.33 -4.47
CA VAL A 479 3.47 16.22 -3.14
C VAL A 479 2.16 17.00 -3.10
N HIS A 480 2.18 18.26 -3.56
CA HIS A 480 0.99 19.10 -3.62
C HIS A 480 -0.11 18.46 -4.48
N SER A 481 0.21 17.92 -5.66
CA SER A 481 -0.76 17.26 -6.53
C SER A 481 -1.35 15.99 -5.92
N VAL A 482 -0.52 15.16 -5.26
CA VAL A 482 -0.94 13.87 -4.68
C VAL A 482 -1.82 14.07 -3.44
N ARG A 483 -1.64 15.19 -2.72
CA ARG A 483 -2.55 15.60 -1.63
C ARG A 483 -3.98 15.87 -2.12
N ASP A 484 -4.19 16.10 -3.43
CA ASP A 484 -5.49 16.47 -3.99
C ASP A 484 -6.05 17.76 -3.34
N PRO A 485 -5.44 18.93 -3.63
CA PRO A 485 -5.71 20.19 -2.93
C PRO A 485 -7.12 20.74 -3.22
N ALA A 486 -7.80 20.22 -4.25
CA ALA A 486 -9.19 20.52 -4.53
C ALA A 486 -10.13 19.95 -3.46
N ARG A 487 -9.72 18.87 -2.78
CA ARG A 487 -10.50 18.19 -1.73
C ARG A 487 -9.87 18.28 -0.35
N CYS A 488 -8.55 18.36 -0.29
CA CYS A 488 -7.76 18.26 0.94
C CYS A 488 -7.01 19.56 1.20
N ASN A 489 -7.53 20.40 2.11
CA ASN A 489 -6.87 21.65 2.49
C ASN A 489 -5.71 21.39 3.46
N GLY A 490 -4.61 20.89 2.91
CA GLY A 490 -3.40 20.55 3.64
C GLY A 490 -2.76 21.72 4.39
N SER A 491 -2.82 22.93 3.83
CA SER A 491 -2.21 24.12 4.44
C SER A 491 -2.94 24.56 5.70
N ALA A 492 -4.28 24.59 5.67
CA ALA A 492 -5.06 24.94 6.87
C ALA A 492 -4.90 23.89 7.98
N ALA A 493 -4.93 22.59 7.61
CA ALA A 493 -4.68 21.50 8.55
C ALA A 493 -3.27 21.59 9.17
N TYR A 494 -2.27 21.96 8.39
CA TYR A 494 -0.91 22.20 8.85
C TYR A 494 -0.84 23.35 9.86
N GLU A 495 -1.41 24.50 9.52
CA GLU A 495 -1.42 25.67 10.41
C GLU A 495 -2.11 25.40 11.75
N ASP A 496 -3.24 24.69 11.72
CA ASP A 496 -3.92 24.26 12.94
C ASP A 496 -3.02 23.32 13.76
N ALA A 497 -2.44 22.30 13.12
CA ALA A 497 -1.57 21.35 13.81
C ALA A 497 -0.37 22.05 14.47
N GLN A 498 0.27 23.02 13.81
CA GLN A 498 1.40 23.74 14.41
C GLN A 498 1.00 24.53 15.68
N ARG A 499 -0.28 24.92 15.83
CA ARG A 499 -0.80 25.57 17.05
C ARG A 499 -1.21 24.57 18.14
N VAL A 500 -1.49 23.32 17.76
CA VAL A 500 -1.96 22.29 18.69
C VAL A 500 -0.83 21.69 19.53
N PHE A 501 0.42 21.85 19.11
CA PHE A 501 1.56 21.27 19.83
C PHE A 501 2.44 22.32 20.47
N VAL A 502 3.04 21.94 21.59
CA VAL A 502 4.01 22.72 22.36
C VAL A 502 5.29 21.90 22.54
N GLY A 503 6.43 22.57 22.65
CA GLY A 503 7.70 21.90 22.97
C GLY A 503 7.74 21.44 24.42
N ALA A 504 8.02 20.15 24.65
CA ALA A 504 8.17 19.53 25.96
C ALA A 504 9.18 20.28 26.84
N ALA A 505 10.34 20.63 26.30
CA ALA A 505 11.36 21.37 27.04
C ALA A 505 10.89 22.75 27.53
N ALA A 506 10.04 23.43 26.75
CA ALA A 506 9.50 24.73 27.13
C ALA A 506 8.48 24.61 28.27
N VAL A 507 7.72 23.52 28.31
CA VAL A 507 6.71 23.27 29.34
C VAL A 507 7.32 22.65 30.59
N LEU A 508 8.10 21.58 30.44
CA LEU A 508 8.63 20.75 31.52
C LEU A 508 9.96 21.29 32.08
N GLY A 509 10.56 22.30 31.45
CA GLY A 509 11.78 22.95 31.92
C GLY A 509 11.55 23.95 33.06
N VAL A 510 10.34 24.48 33.20
CA VAL A 510 10.00 25.56 34.15
C VAL A 510 9.19 25.07 35.35
N ASP A 511 9.00 25.92 36.36
CA ASP A 511 8.15 25.59 37.51
C ASP A 511 6.69 25.36 37.09
N ARG A 512 5.93 24.66 37.94
CA ARG A 512 4.56 24.24 37.63
C ARG A 512 3.63 25.40 37.28
N GLN A 513 3.75 26.53 37.97
CA GLN A 513 2.85 27.66 37.78
C GLN A 513 3.12 28.34 36.44
N ALA A 514 4.40 28.55 36.11
CA ALA A 514 4.81 29.06 34.80
C ALA A 514 4.41 28.10 33.67
N ALA A 515 4.68 26.80 33.84
CA ALA A 515 4.33 25.75 32.88
C ALA A 515 2.82 25.75 32.59
N CYS A 516 2.00 25.77 33.66
CA CYS A 516 0.55 25.77 33.54
C CYS A 516 0.03 27.02 32.79
N LYS A 517 0.55 28.20 33.10
CA LYS A 517 0.18 29.45 32.40
C LYS A 517 0.50 29.37 30.90
N GLN A 518 1.65 28.80 30.54
CA GLN A 518 2.08 28.67 29.15
C GLN A 518 1.19 27.69 28.37
N VAL A 519 0.91 26.52 28.92
CA VAL A 519 0.06 25.51 28.24
C VAL A 519 -1.41 25.92 28.18
N GLN A 520 -1.92 26.66 29.17
CA GLN A 520 -3.29 27.22 29.10
C GLN A 520 -3.44 28.21 27.93
N ALA A 521 -2.43 29.06 27.70
CA ALA A 521 -2.45 29.98 26.56
C ALA A 521 -2.37 29.24 25.22
N ALA A 522 -1.55 28.19 25.13
CA ALA A 522 -1.48 27.35 23.93
C ALA A 522 -2.80 26.58 23.71
N ALA A 523 -3.32 25.93 24.74
CA ALA A 523 -4.52 25.11 24.66
C ALA A 523 -5.80 25.90 24.34
N SER A 524 -5.90 27.15 24.80
CA SER A 524 -7.03 28.03 24.48
C SER A 524 -7.02 28.54 23.03
N SER A 525 -5.88 28.46 22.34
CA SER A 525 -5.73 28.86 20.93
C SER A 525 -5.60 27.67 19.96
N SER A 526 -5.57 26.44 20.48
CA SER A 526 -5.23 25.21 19.74
C SER A 526 -6.43 24.43 19.19
N ALA A 527 -7.35 25.08 18.49
CA ALA A 527 -8.42 24.32 17.83
C ALA A 527 -7.89 23.65 16.54
N TYR A 528 -8.15 22.35 16.37
CA TYR A 528 -8.00 21.68 15.08
C TYR A 528 -9.24 21.95 14.21
N ALA A 529 -9.35 23.20 13.74
CA ALA A 529 -10.57 23.74 13.13
C ALA A 529 -10.80 23.26 11.68
N HIS A 530 -9.74 22.86 10.98
CA HIS A 530 -9.74 22.47 9.58
C HIS A 530 -9.20 21.04 9.41
N PRO A 531 -9.88 20.02 9.99
CA PRO A 531 -9.50 18.64 9.75
C PRO A 531 -9.64 18.29 8.27
N LEU A 532 -8.73 17.48 7.76
CA LEU A 532 -8.86 16.89 6.43
C LEU A 532 -10.04 15.91 6.42
N PRO A 533 -10.77 15.78 5.29
CA PRO A 533 -11.64 14.65 5.08
C PRO A 533 -10.88 13.31 5.27
N GLY A 534 -11.49 12.30 5.90
CA GLY A 534 -10.86 10.99 6.12
C GLY A 534 -10.49 10.24 4.82
N THR A 535 -11.00 10.71 3.69
CA THR A 535 -10.66 10.24 2.34
C THR A 535 -9.36 10.83 1.79
N CYS A 536 -8.78 11.85 2.44
CA CYS A 536 -7.53 12.48 2.02
C CYS A 536 -6.32 11.59 2.32
N PRO A 537 -5.43 11.28 1.37
CA PRO A 537 -4.29 10.42 1.64
C PRO A 537 -3.30 11.07 2.61
N LEU A 538 -2.69 10.32 3.52
CA LEU A 538 -1.66 10.79 4.45
C LEU A 538 -0.25 10.38 4.02
N THR A 539 -0.13 9.35 3.18
CA THR A 539 1.12 8.90 2.57
C THR A 539 0.94 8.72 1.07
N ALA A 540 2.05 8.58 0.34
CA ALA A 540 2.04 8.23 -1.07
C ALA A 540 2.95 7.04 -1.32
N ARG A 541 2.48 6.10 -2.13
CA ARG A 541 3.17 4.85 -2.47
C ARG A 541 3.94 4.96 -3.77
N LYS A 542 4.72 3.90 -4.04
CA LYS A 542 5.37 3.63 -5.33
C LYS A 542 6.52 4.58 -5.64
N PHE A 543 7.32 4.86 -4.62
CA PHE A 543 8.65 5.47 -4.70
C PHE A 543 9.73 4.36 -4.67
N PRO A 544 10.18 3.83 -5.84
CA PRO A 544 11.18 2.77 -5.93
C PRO A 544 12.57 3.16 -5.42
N ALA A 545 13.51 2.21 -5.39
CA ALA A 545 14.83 2.38 -4.78
C ALA A 545 15.67 3.49 -5.44
N ASP A 546 15.51 3.71 -6.73
CA ASP A 546 16.16 4.81 -7.47
C ASP A 546 15.64 6.19 -7.05
N THR A 547 14.47 6.30 -6.42
CA THR A 547 13.93 7.58 -5.92
C THR A 547 14.49 8.03 -4.57
N VAL A 548 15.23 7.17 -3.85
CA VAL A 548 15.70 7.44 -2.48
C VAL A 548 16.45 8.77 -2.36
N ALA A 549 17.39 9.05 -3.26
CA ALA A 549 18.15 10.30 -3.24
C ALA A 549 17.27 11.53 -3.48
N ALA A 550 16.30 11.44 -4.39
CA ALA A 550 15.38 12.55 -4.69
C ALA A 550 14.38 12.78 -3.57
N VAL A 551 13.89 11.72 -2.93
CA VAL A 551 13.03 11.80 -1.73
C VAL A 551 13.82 12.41 -0.58
N GLN A 552 15.06 11.99 -0.34
CA GLN A 552 15.90 12.62 0.67
C GLN A 552 16.07 14.13 0.41
N GLN A 553 16.40 14.53 -0.82
CA GLN A 553 16.55 15.93 -1.19
C GLN A 553 15.25 16.75 -0.98
N LEU A 554 14.10 16.14 -1.25
CA LEU A 554 12.78 16.76 -1.01
C LEU A 554 12.58 17.09 0.49
N PHE A 555 13.04 16.25 1.40
CA PHE A 555 12.95 16.50 2.85
C PHE A 555 14.05 17.45 3.33
N ASP A 556 15.28 17.36 2.79
CA ASP A 556 16.39 18.27 3.10
C ASP A 556 16.05 19.73 2.79
N THR A 557 15.27 19.96 1.73
CA THR A 557 14.87 21.30 1.30
C THR A 557 13.48 21.71 1.81
N ALA A 558 12.80 20.87 2.60
CA ALA A 558 11.43 21.13 3.06
C ALA A 558 11.32 22.34 4.00
N CYS A 559 12.42 22.71 4.69
CA CYS A 559 12.47 23.89 5.55
C CYS A 559 12.94 25.15 4.83
N SER A 560 13.39 25.06 3.58
CA SER A 560 13.84 26.22 2.84
C SER A 560 12.61 27.02 2.37
N PRO A 561 12.53 28.33 2.65
CA PRO A 561 11.67 29.20 1.87
C PRO A 561 12.24 29.14 0.45
N GLN A 562 11.61 28.39 -0.45
CA GLN A 562 12.11 28.25 -1.82
C GLN A 562 12.23 29.65 -2.40
N SER A 563 13.47 30.07 -2.69
CA SER A 563 13.77 31.37 -3.28
C SER A 563 12.93 31.54 -4.54
N ASP A 564 12.17 32.64 -4.62
CA ASP A 564 11.30 33.09 -5.72
C ASP A 564 12.04 33.34 -7.06
N SER A 565 13.16 32.66 -7.31
CA SER A 565 14.04 32.96 -8.43
C SER A 565 14.72 31.69 -8.95
N GLN A 566 13.95 30.82 -9.59
CA GLN A 566 14.38 30.21 -10.86
C GLN A 566 13.17 29.61 -11.58
N ASP A 567 12.94 30.16 -12.77
CA ASP A 567 11.95 29.77 -13.78
C ASP A 567 10.52 30.34 -13.68
N LEU A 568 10.44 31.67 -13.83
CA LEU A 568 9.21 32.40 -14.15
C LEU A 568 8.63 32.08 -15.56
N SER A 569 9.15 31.09 -16.29
CA SER A 569 8.63 30.72 -17.60
C SER A 569 7.44 29.75 -17.55
N ALA A 570 7.10 29.22 -16.37
CA ALA A 570 6.10 28.15 -16.25
C ALA A 570 5.04 28.36 -15.15
N GLY A 571 4.72 29.59 -14.72
CA GLY A 571 3.52 29.86 -13.89
C GLY A 571 3.34 29.04 -12.60
N ALA A 572 4.38 28.33 -12.13
CA ALA A 572 4.31 27.44 -11.00
C ALA A 572 4.59 28.24 -9.73
N VAL A 573 3.53 28.57 -9.00
CA VAL A 573 3.65 29.11 -7.65
C VAL A 573 4.40 28.08 -6.79
N SER A 574 5.57 28.47 -6.29
CA SER A 574 6.30 27.74 -5.27
C SER A 574 5.38 27.47 -4.09
N THR A 575 4.97 26.21 -3.92
CA THR A 575 4.06 25.82 -2.84
C THR A 575 4.89 25.11 -1.77
N PRO A 576 4.91 25.61 -0.52
CA PRO A 576 5.60 24.96 0.57
C PRO A 576 5.21 23.49 0.69
N SER A 577 6.20 22.61 0.82
CA SER A 577 5.94 21.18 0.89
C SER A 577 5.30 20.78 2.22
N HIS A 578 5.49 21.53 3.31
CA HIS A 578 4.94 21.24 4.66
C HIS A 578 5.17 19.77 5.08
N LEU A 579 6.38 19.26 4.85
CA LEU A 579 6.77 17.88 5.17
C LEU A 579 7.44 17.74 6.55
N LEU A 580 7.90 18.86 7.12
CA LEU A 580 8.56 18.92 8.42
C LEU A 580 7.84 19.97 9.29
N SER A 581 7.91 19.80 10.61
CA SER A 581 7.27 20.74 11.53
C SER A 581 7.93 22.13 11.51
N ALA A 582 7.16 23.18 11.82
CA ALA A 582 7.68 24.53 11.90
C ALA A 582 8.75 24.66 12.99
N ALA A 583 8.54 24.02 14.14
CA ALA A 583 9.48 24.03 15.26
C ALA A 583 10.82 23.38 14.91
N TYR A 584 10.82 22.35 14.05
CA TYR A 584 12.05 21.78 13.51
C TYR A 584 12.74 22.75 12.56
N CYS A 585 12.01 23.31 11.59
CA CYS A 585 12.58 24.24 10.62
C CYS A 585 13.18 25.50 11.25
N GLN A 586 12.58 26.02 12.33
CA GLN A 586 13.12 27.16 13.08
C GLN A 586 14.45 26.83 13.77
N ARG A 587 14.61 25.61 14.30
CA ARG A 587 15.85 25.16 14.95
C ARG A 587 16.96 24.80 13.95
N ALA A 588 16.57 24.28 12.79
CA ALA A 588 17.48 23.88 11.73
C ALA A 588 17.99 25.08 10.90
N ALA A 589 17.32 26.24 10.98
CA ALA A 589 17.77 27.45 10.31
C ALA A 589 19.14 27.89 10.87
N PRO A 590 20.11 28.26 10.01
CA PRO A 590 21.36 28.85 10.49
C PRO A 590 21.03 30.11 11.31
N PRO A 591 21.77 30.39 12.39
CA PRO A 591 21.54 31.60 13.19
C PRO A 591 21.61 32.80 12.25
N ALA A 592 20.58 33.64 12.26
CA ALA A 592 20.56 34.86 11.47
C ALA A 592 21.86 35.62 11.78
N ALA A 593 22.66 35.89 10.75
CA ALA A 593 23.85 36.71 10.90
C ALA A 593 23.37 38.04 11.47
N SER A 594 23.72 38.31 12.72
CA SER A 594 23.44 39.59 13.34
C SER A 594 24.13 40.66 12.50
N GLU A 595 23.35 41.46 11.78
CA GLU A 595 23.80 42.75 11.26
C GLU A 595 24.20 43.60 12.47
N GLN A 596 25.47 43.54 12.83
CA GLN A 596 26.09 44.58 13.64
C GLN A 596 26.23 45.80 12.73
N GLN A 597 25.35 46.77 12.95
CA GLN A 597 25.52 48.16 12.51
C GLN A 597 26.71 48.81 13.21
#